data_AF-C4XR79-F1
#
_entry.id   AF-C4XR79-F1
#
_cell.length_a   1.000
_cell.length_b   1.000
_cell.length_c   1.000
_cell.angle_alpha   90.00
_cell.angle_beta   90.00
_cell.angle_gamma   90.00
#
_symmetry.space_group_name_H-M   'P 1'
#
loop_
_entity.id
_entity.type
_entity.pdbx_description
1 polymer ?
#
loop_
_entity_poly.entity_id
_entity_poly.type
_entity_poly.pdbx_seq_one_letter_code
_entity_poly.pdbx_strand_id
1 'polypeptide(L)'
;MENRMVDDLSLSMNIPPDTAFVCAVVQAAKAAAERVGMSPRESYRFQLTVEEFSLCLMGLAQSGEPLRIDLSGKRHLLRAAFSFTASNLSLGGLNITACAAVRAHDEPSRGLGLLLAAKAADRFHVEHVGGDRFRIVAEVDRRYPEWTPVHAGDQPRLPLRLAHDLDPARLSQAAALAVGAYPVWQCPGAFRTPERFADLVADGQVSCVRAVDAAGQTVGLLTWSPCSEQALLFSGPFVFAPRETREAAAKLLVEAFLQAVARQRYAIVLSFRATADLPSGYFESLGNLQASAEDGCRQQPVIFRHLQEDMGQAVWCSPRIEDFVRQAYDRLAMARDLLPVEESAGRPRRESLLGTTLDRPRDLAELRPFLDGQDMAANLAAHVAAIRDKGIGRILFYMDLARPWEAALAGDLLQSGFTPKVVLPYAGQGDTVVWQHDQPC
;
A
#
# COMPACT_ATOMS: atom_id res chain seq x y z
N MET A 1 18.86 6.20 19.67
CA MET A 1 18.52 5.29 20.79
C MET A 1 17.27 4.55 20.37
N GLU A 2 17.42 3.28 20.00
CA GLU A 2 16.34 2.41 19.50
C GLU A 2 15.26 2.27 20.55
N ASN A 3 14.07 2.79 20.25
CA ASN A 3 12.86 2.42 20.96
C ASN A 3 12.39 1.08 20.37
N ARG A 4 13.07 -0.02 20.74
CA ARG A 4 12.58 -1.38 20.49
C ARG A 4 11.27 -1.50 21.29
N MET A 5 10.14 -1.32 20.61
CA MET A 5 8.83 -1.60 21.18
C MET A 5 8.80 -3.07 21.62
N VAL A 6 8.34 -3.29 22.84
CA VAL A 6 8.60 -4.48 23.68
C VAL A 6 7.80 -5.73 23.26
N ASP A 7 6.99 -5.68 22.18
CA ASP A 7 6.08 -6.78 21.79
C ASP A 7 6.29 -7.37 20.38
N ASP A 8 7.29 -6.92 19.60
CA ASP A 8 7.50 -7.44 18.24
C ASP A 8 8.23 -8.81 18.29
N LEU A 9 7.48 -9.89 18.04
CA LEU A 9 8.07 -11.21 17.83
C LEU A 9 8.94 -11.18 16.57
N SER A 10 10.17 -11.69 16.67
CA SER A 10 11.06 -11.89 15.53
C SER A 10 11.88 -13.17 15.69
N LEU A 11 11.88 -14.01 14.66
CA LEU A 11 12.64 -15.25 14.57
C LEU A 11 13.33 -15.30 13.20
N SER A 12 14.63 -15.56 13.19
CA SER A 12 15.42 -15.68 11.96
C SER A 12 16.03 -17.06 11.84
N MET A 13 15.91 -17.67 10.66
CA MET A 13 16.49 -18.98 10.32
C MET A 13 17.28 -18.87 9.03
N ASN A 14 18.45 -19.51 8.98
CA ASN A 14 19.20 -19.72 7.74
C ASN A 14 19.22 -21.23 7.48
N ILE A 15 18.64 -21.66 6.38
CA ILE A 15 18.53 -23.07 6.02
C ILE A 15 19.15 -23.31 4.64
N PRO A 16 19.75 -24.49 4.40
CA PRO A 16 20.09 -24.88 3.04
C PRO A 16 18.80 -24.98 2.20
N PRO A 17 18.87 -24.78 0.87
CA PRO A 17 17.73 -24.91 -0.01
C PRO A 17 17.37 -26.39 -0.24
N ASP A 18 16.98 -27.06 0.84
CA ASP A 18 16.64 -28.48 0.89
C ASP A 18 15.26 -28.65 1.55
N THR A 19 14.37 -29.32 0.83
CA THR A 19 13.00 -29.62 1.24
C THR A 19 12.90 -30.34 2.59
N ALA A 20 13.95 -31.05 3.03
CA ALA A 20 14.00 -31.69 4.34
C ALA A 20 13.81 -30.71 5.51
N PHE A 21 14.13 -29.42 5.32
CA PHE A 21 14.02 -28.39 6.36
C PHE A 21 12.65 -27.72 6.43
N VAL A 22 11.76 -27.94 5.46
CA VAL A 22 10.45 -27.26 5.38
C VAL A 22 9.61 -27.51 6.63
N CYS A 23 9.58 -28.75 7.13
CA CYS A 23 8.84 -29.08 8.35
C CYS A 23 9.28 -28.23 9.56
N ALA A 24 10.59 -28.01 9.72
CA ALA A 24 11.13 -27.18 10.82
C ALA A 24 10.68 -25.72 10.69
N VAL A 25 10.70 -25.17 9.48
CA VAL A 25 10.26 -23.79 9.19
C VAL A 25 8.76 -23.63 9.48
N VAL A 26 7.94 -24.61 9.09
CA VAL A 26 6.49 -24.58 9.31
C VAL A 26 6.15 -24.67 10.80
N GLN A 27 6.85 -25.51 11.57
CA GLN A 27 6.67 -25.57 13.03
C GLN A 27 7.07 -24.24 13.70
N ALA A 28 8.14 -23.60 13.23
CA ALA A 28 8.52 -22.26 13.68
C ALA A 28 7.44 -21.22 13.37
N ALA A 29 6.82 -21.27 12.18
CA ALA A 29 5.71 -20.39 11.81
C ALA A 29 4.47 -20.61 12.68
N LYS A 30 4.14 -21.86 13.01
CA LYS A 30 3.07 -22.20 13.94
C LYS A 30 3.32 -21.59 15.33
N ALA A 31 4.51 -21.83 15.89
CA ALA A 31 4.89 -21.32 17.20
C ALA A 31 4.86 -19.79 17.23
N ALA A 32 5.30 -19.14 16.14
CA ALA A 32 5.23 -17.70 16.00
C ALA A 32 3.78 -17.18 16.00
N ALA A 33 2.89 -17.81 15.22
CA ALA A 33 1.48 -17.44 15.17
C ALA A 33 0.76 -17.60 16.52
N GLU A 34 1.04 -18.69 17.24
CA GLU A 34 0.49 -18.96 18.56
C GLU A 34 0.98 -17.93 19.59
N ARG A 35 2.27 -17.56 19.54
CA ARG A 35 2.86 -16.59 20.47
C ARG A 35 2.31 -15.18 20.30
N VAL A 36 1.92 -14.82 19.08
CA VAL A 36 1.26 -13.54 18.74
C VAL A 36 -0.23 -13.56 19.11
N GLY A 37 -0.82 -14.73 19.31
CA GLY A 37 -2.24 -14.88 19.66
C GLY A 37 -3.17 -14.89 18.45
N MET A 38 -2.68 -15.33 17.28
CA MET A 38 -3.52 -15.51 16.10
C MET A 38 -4.52 -16.67 16.29
N SER A 39 -5.67 -16.58 15.63
CA SER A 39 -6.66 -17.66 15.66
C SER A 39 -6.11 -18.94 14.99
N PRO A 40 -6.66 -20.13 15.29
CA PRO A 40 -6.24 -21.37 14.65
C PRO A 40 -6.30 -21.31 13.12
N ARG A 41 -7.29 -20.59 12.57
CA ARG A 41 -7.45 -20.41 11.13
C ARG A 41 -6.31 -19.57 10.52
N GLU A 42 -5.95 -18.46 11.16
CA GLU A 42 -4.85 -17.60 10.70
C GLU A 42 -3.50 -18.28 10.87
N SER A 43 -3.30 -18.97 11.99
CA SER A 43 -2.10 -19.77 12.23
C SER A 43 -1.89 -20.82 11.13
N TYR A 44 -2.96 -21.52 10.74
CA TYR A 44 -2.89 -22.49 9.64
C TYR A 44 -2.60 -21.82 8.29
N ARG A 45 -3.24 -20.68 7.99
CA ARG A 45 -2.95 -19.91 6.76
C ARG A 45 -1.50 -19.44 6.69
N PHE A 46 -0.95 -18.98 7.82
CA PHE A 46 0.44 -18.53 7.89
C PHE A 46 1.42 -19.69 7.71
N GLN A 47 1.15 -20.85 8.33
CA GLN A 47 1.91 -22.09 8.10
C GLN A 47 1.92 -22.46 6.61
N LEU A 48 0.76 -22.51 5.96
CA LEU A 48 0.66 -22.82 4.53
C LEU A 48 1.41 -21.79 3.67
N THR A 49 1.29 -20.50 3.99
CA THR A 49 2.02 -19.44 3.30
C THR A 49 3.53 -19.68 3.38
N VAL A 50 4.04 -19.99 4.57
CA VAL A 50 5.45 -20.23 4.81
C VAL A 50 5.93 -21.51 4.12
N GLU A 51 5.13 -22.57 4.15
CA GLU A 51 5.40 -23.84 3.49
C GLU A 51 5.55 -23.67 1.98
N GLU A 52 4.53 -23.09 1.32
CA GLU A 52 4.48 -22.97 -0.14
C GLU A 52 5.58 -22.03 -0.68
N PHE A 53 5.83 -20.90 -0.01
CA PHE A 53 6.95 -20.03 -0.38
C PHE A 53 8.30 -20.73 -0.17
N SER A 54 8.48 -21.46 0.93
CA SER A 54 9.74 -22.19 1.18
C SER A 54 9.98 -23.25 0.11
N LEU A 55 8.99 -24.10 -0.16
CA LEU A 55 9.08 -25.18 -1.16
C LEU A 55 9.40 -24.62 -2.55
N CYS A 56 8.71 -23.55 -2.96
CA CYS A 56 8.97 -22.95 -4.26
C CYS A 56 10.36 -22.32 -4.33
N LEU A 57 10.74 -21.54 -3.33
CA LEU A 57 12.01 -20.82 -3.34
C LEU A 57 13.22 -21.75 -3.23
N MET A 58 13.12 -22.87 -2.53
CA MET A 58 14.17 -23.89 -2.51
C MET A 58 14.47 -24.45 -3.90
N GLY A 59 13.46 -24.56 -4.78
CA GLY A 59 13.64 -24.98 -6.17
C GLY A 59 14.22 -23.91 -7.10
N LEU A 60 14.18 -22.63 -6.69
CA LEU A 60 14.65 -21.49 -7.47
C LEU A 60 15.99 -20.91 -6.98
N ALA A 61 16.33 -21.16 -5.72
CA ALA A 61 17.54 -20.64 -5.09
C ALA A 61 18.81 -21.28 -5.69
N GLN A 62 19.89 -20.50 -5.71
CA GLN A 62 21.19 -20.98 -6.16
C GLN A 62 21.73 -22.06 -5.22
N SER A 63 22.20 -23.16 -5.81
CA SER A 63 22.80 -24.27 -5.05
C SER A 63 24.00 -23.80 -4.22
N GLY A 64 24.02 -24.18 -2.94
CA GLY A 64 25.10 -23.84 -2.00
C GLY A 64 24.91 -22.53 -1.23
N GLU A 65 23.95 -21.69 -1.63
CA GLU A 65 23.60 -20.47 -0.90
C GLU A 65 22.38 -20.71 0.02
N PRO A 66 22.41 -20.25 1.28
CA PRO A 66 21.31 -20.47 2.20
C PRO A 66 20.08 -19.63 1.86
N LEU A 67 18.89 -20.20 2.10
CA LEU A 67 17.63 -19.46 2.17
C LEU A 67 17.49 -18.89 3.58
N ARG A 68 17.43 -17.57 3.69
CA ARG A 68 17.13 -16.89 4.96
C ARG A 68 15.63 -16.66 5.09
N ILE A 69 15.07 -17.04 6.22
CA ILE A 69 13.66 -16.87 6.55
C ILE A 69 13.55 -16.10 7.86
N ASP A 70 12.98 -14.89 7.79
CA ASP A 70 12.66 -14.07 8.95
C ASP A 70 11.14 -14.08 9.18
N LEU A 71 10.71 -14.64 10.30
CA LEU A 71 9.32 -14.62 10.75
C LEU A 71 9.15 -13.51 11.78
N SER A 72 8.14 -12.67 11.61
CA SER A 72 7.83 -11.60 12.56
C SER A 72 6.32 -11.45 12.74
N GLY A 73 5.92 -10.87 13.86
CA GLY A 73 4.50 -10.73 14.18
C GLY A 73 4.18 -9.50 15.00
N LYS A 74 3.04 -8.91 14.66
CA LYS A 74 2.36 -7.82 15.36
C LYS A 74 0.93 -8.25 15.68
N ARG A 75 0.22 -7.49 16.51
CA ARG A 75 -1.16 -7.82 16.92
C ARG A 75 -2.15 -7.95 15.75
N HIS A 76 -1.87 -7.25 14.67
CA HIS A 76 -2.72 -7.18 13.47
C HIS A 76 -2.19 -7.98 12.28
N LEU A 77 -0.99 -8.57 12.35
CA LEU A 77 -0.30 -9.14 11.18
C LEU A 77 0.77 -10.17 11.57
N LEU A 78 0.87 -11.25 10.79
CA LEU A 78 2.07 -12.11 10.70
C LEU A 78 2.80 -11.88 9.39
N ARG A 79 4.13 -11.87 9.43
CA ARG A 79 4.99 -11.64 8.27
C ARG A 79 6.08 -12.71 8.18
N ALA A 80 6.29 -13.22 6.98
CA ALA A 80 7.43 -14.06 6.63
C ALA A 80 8.23 -13.38 5.51
N ALA A 81 9.52 -13.16 5.74
CA ALA A 81 10.43 -12.62 4.73
C ALA A 81 11.46 -13.67 4.33
N PHE A 82 11.54 -13.95 3.03
CA PHE A 82 12.42 -14.92 2.42
C PHE A 82 13.50 -14.18 1.64
N SER A 83 14.77 -14.35 1.99
CA SER A 83 15.90 -13.75 1.27
C SER A 83 16.76 -14.85 0.67
N PHE A 84 17.05 -14.75 -0.62
CA PHE A 84 17.76 -15.78 -1.38
C PHE A 84 18.50 -15.18 -2.60
N THR A 85 19.38 -15.98 -3.19
CA THR A 85 20.08 -15.66 -4.43
C THR A 85 19.53 -16.54 -5.55
N ALA A 86 19.24 -15.96 -6.72
CA ALA A 86 18.77 -16.68 -7.91
C ALA A 86 19.30 -16.03 -9.19
N SER A 87 19.96 -16.81 -10.05
CA SER A 87 20.52 -16.32 -11.32
C SER A 87 19.48 -16.07 -12.41
N ASN A 88 18.34 -16.76 -12.36
CA ASN A 88 17.18 -16.48 -13.22
C ASN A 88 15.88 -16.70 -12.45
N LEU A 89 15.26 -15.60 -12.02
CA LEU A 89 14.03 -15.63 -11.24
C LEU A 89 12.81 -15.51 -12.17
N SER A 90 12.02 -16.58 -12.27
CA SER A 90 10.69 -16.56 -12.89
C SER A 90 9.63 -16.77 -11.82
N LEU A 91 8.81 -15.75 -11.58
CA LEU A 91 7.74 -15.76 -10.58
C LEU A 91 6.37 -15.52 -11.22
N GLY A 92 6.19 -15.80 -12.51
CA GLY A 92 4.94 -15.53 -13.23
C GLY A 92 3.71 -16.20 -12.61
N GLY A 93 3.89 -17.32 -11.90
CA GLY A 93 2.84 -17.99 -11.13
C GLY A 93 2.23 -17.17 -9.98
N LEU A 94 2.89 -16.07 -9.56
CA LEU A 94 2.36 -15.13 -8.57
C LEU A 94 1.46 -14.04 -9.19
N ASN A 95 1.47 -13.87 -10.51
CA ASN A 95 0.57 -12.93 -11.18
C ASN A 95 -0.89 -13.33 -10.94
N ILE A 96 -1.80 -12.36 -10.79
CA ILE A 96 -3.23 -12.66 -10.59
C ILE A 96 -3.86 -13.35 -11.81
N THR A 97 -3.21 -13.25 -12.97
CA THR A 97 -3.56 -13.85 -14.26
C THR A 97 -3.21 -15.34 -14.32
N ALA A 98 -2.32 -15.83 -13.44
CA ALA A 98 -1.84 -17.22 -13.46
C ALA A 98 -2.97 -18.25 -13.26
N CYS A 99 -4.02 -17.92 -12.49
CA CYS A 99 -5.19 -18.80 -12.32
C CYS A 99 -5.85 -19.19 -13.65
N ALA A 100 -5.96 -18.25 -14.59
CA ALA A 100 -6.58 -18.50 -15.88
C ALA A 100 -5.67 -19.38 -16.76
N ALA A 101 -4.36 -19.12 -16.72
CA ALA A 101 -3.37 -19.90 -17.45
C ALA A 101 -3.31 -21.37 -16.97
N VAL A 102 -3.37 -21.61 -15.66
CA VAL A 102 -3.38 -22.98 -15.09
C VAL A 102 -4.61 -23.77 -15.52
N ARG A 103 -5.78 -23.13 -15.67
CA ARG A 103 -7.02 -23.81 -16.11
C ARG A 103 -7.02 -24.20 -17.58
N ALA A 104 -6.12 -23.63 -18.39
CA ALA A 104 -6.04 -23.89 -19.81
C ALA A 104 -5.10 -25.07 -20.18
N HIS A 105 -4.36 -25.61 -19.21
CA HIS A 105 -3.39 -26.69 -19.43
C HIS A 105 -3.74 -27.93 -18.58
N ASP A 106 -3.71 -29.12 -19.20
CA ASP A 106 -4.07 -30.40 -18.57
C ASP A 106 -2.99 -30.96 -17.62
N GLU A 107 -1.77 -30.41 -17.61
CA GLU A 107 -0.70 -30.80 -16.69
C GLU A 107 -0.52 -29.78 -15.54
N PRO A 108 -0.23 -30.23 -14.30
CA PRO A 108 0.03 -29.33 -13.19
C PRO A 108 1.28 -28.48 -13.47
N SER A 109 1.05 -27.21 -13.80
CA SER A 109 2.13 -26.28 -14.13
C SER A 109 3.12 -26.12 -12.95
N ARG A 110 4.40 -25.86 -13.26
CA ARG A 110 5.42 -25.45 -12.27
C ARG A 110 4.99 -24.25 -11.42
N GLY A 111 4.00 -23.47 -11.86
CA GLY A 111 3.46 -22.31 -11.14
C GLY A 111 2.40 -22.61 -10.08
N LEU A 112 1.95 -23.87 -9.92
CA LEU A 112 0.88 -24.19 -8.96
C LEU A 112 1.27 -23.88 -7.51
N GLY A 113 2.50 -24.18 -7.09
CA GLY A 113 2.98 -23.86 -5.73
C GLY A 113 3.01 -22.35 -5.46
N LEU A 114 3.50 -21.55 -6.41
CA LEU A 114 3.45 -20.09 -6.32
C LEU A 114 2.01 -19.57 -6.24
N LEU A 115 1.10 -20.14 -7.03
CA LEU A 115 -0.29 -19.76 -7.00
C LEU A 115 -0.93 -20.06 -5.64
N LEU A 116 -0.64 -21.22 -5.05
CA LEU A 116 -1.10 -21.57 -3.70
C LEU A 116 -0.51 -20.63 -2.65
N ALA A 117 0.79 -20.33 -2.72
CA ALA A 117 1.46 -19.37 -1.85
C ALA A 117 0.79 -17.98 -1.89
N ALA A 118 0.53 -17.48 -3.10
CA ALA A 118 -0.14 -16.20 -3.33
C ALA A 118 -1.59 -16.17 -2.80
N LYS A 119 -2.29 -17.31 -2.81
CA LYS A 119 -3.66 -17.43 -2.29
C LYS A 119 -3.72 -17.61 -0.78
N ALA A 120 -2.69 -18.21 -0.18
CA ALA A 120 -2.60 -18.40 1.27
C ALA A 120 -2.31 -17.07 1.98
N ALA A 121 -1.38 -16.28 1.44
CA ALA A 121 -1.07 -14.93 1.90
C ALA A 121 -2.22 -13.94 1.63
N ASP A 122 -2.36 -12.91 2.47
CA ASP A 122 -3.23 -11.77 2.18
C ASP A 122 -2.52 -10.77 1.27
N ARG A 123 -1.20 -10.60 1.44
CA ARG A 123 -0.36 -9.69 0.66
C ARG A 123 1.04 -10.26 0.49
N PHE A 124 1.72 -9.92 -0.60
CA PHE A 124 3.15 -10.16 -0.75
C PHE A 124 3.83 -9.04 -1.53
N HIS A 125 5.14 -8.91 -1.34
CA HIS A 125 6.00 -7.97 -2.04
C HIS A 125 7.31 -8.67 -2.44
N VAL A 126 7.89 -8.26 -3.57
CA VAL A 126 9.19 -8.74 -4.04
C VAL A 126 10.11 -7.54 -4.20
N GLU A 127 11.29 -7.63 -3.60
CA GLU A 127 12.34 -6.63 -3.65
C GLU A 127 13.58 -7.22 -4.32
N HIS A 128 14.15 -6.47 -5.27
CA HIS A 128 15.48 -6.74 -5.81
C HIS A 128 16.52 -5.98 -4.99
N VAL A 129 17.28 -6.70 -4.16
CA VAL A 129 18.25 -6.12 -3.22
C VAL A 129 19.57 -5.76 -3.93
N GLY A 130 19.78 -6.29 -5.14
CA GLY A 130 20.92 -6.02 -6.01
C GLY A 130 21.68 -7.29 -6.40
N GLY A 131 22.27 -7.28 -7.60
CA GLY A 131 22.88 -8.47 -8.20
C GLY A 131 21.82 -9.56 -8.42
N ASP A 132 22.07 -10.77 -7.93
CA ASP A 132 21.12 -11.89 -8.01
C ASP A 132 20.35 -12.10 -6.69
N ARG A 133 20.35 -11.11 -5.79
CA ARG A 133 19.73 -11.22 -4.46
C ARG A 133 18.31 -10.67 -4.46
N PHE A 134 17.38 -11.48 -3.99
CA PHE A 134 15.96 -11.17 -3.92
C PHE A 134 15.44 -11.34 -2.51
N ARG A 135 14.40 -10.57 -2.20
CA ARG A 135 13.63 -10.72 -0.98
C ARG A 135 12.15 -10.77 -1.31
N ILE A 136 11.45 -11.79 -0.82
CA ILE A 136 9.98 -11.86 -0.87
C ILE A 136 9.44 -11.71 0.54
N VAL A 137 8.50 -10.81 0.72
CA VAL A 137 7.80 -10.62 2.00
C VAL A 137 6.35 -11.05 1.79
N ALA A 138 5.87 -12.01 2.57
CA ALA A 138 4.50 -12.47 2.58
C ALA A 138 3.84 -12.14 3.92
N GLU A 139 2.57 -11.73 3.88
CA GLU A 139 1.82 -11.19 5.00
C GLU A 139 0.47 -11.88 5.14
N VAL A 140 0.12 -12.25 6.37
CA VAL A 140 -1.20 -12.78 6.76
C VAL A 140 -1.79 -11.87 7.83
N ASP A 141 -2.89 -11.22 7.48
CA ASP A 141 -3.58 -10.28 8.35
C ASP A 141 -4.41 -11.03 9.39
N ARG A 142 -4.50 -10.46 10.59
CA ARG A 142 -5.52 -10.84 11.55
C ARG A 142 -6.90 -10.47 11.01
N ARG A 143 -7.86 -11.36 11.18
CA ARG A 143 -9.28 -11.14 10.98
C ARG A 143 -9.87 -10.53 12.23
N TYR A 144 -10.58 -9.44 12.00
CA TYR A 144 -11.33 -8.75 13.01
C TYR A 144 -12.82 -9.07 12.80
N PRO A 145 -13.63 -9.04 13.87
CA PRO A 145 -15.07 -9.12 13.76
C PRO A 145 -15.63 -8.03 12.84
N GLU A 146 -16.79 -8.31 12.23
CA GLU A 146 -17.55 -7.26 11.54
C GLU A 146 -18.01 -6.22 12.56
N TRP A 147 -17.92 -4.95 12.19
CA TRP A 147 -18.26 -3.85 13.07
C TRP A 147 -19.75 -3.53 12.98
N THR A 148 -20.29 -2.96 14.05
CA THR A 148 -21.68 -2.52 14.12
C THR A 148 -21.78 -1.00 13.89
N PRO A 149 -22.72 -0.52 13.05
CA PRO A 149 -22.96 0.91 12.84
C PRO A 149 -23.07 1.70 14.14
N VAL A 150 -22.33 2.81 14.22
CA VAL A 150 -22.37 3.75 15.34
C VAL A 150 -22.87 5.10 14.83
N HIS A 151 -23.70 5.76 15.63
CA HIS A 151 -24.25 7.08 15.33
C HIS A 151 -23.54 8.15 16.15
N ALA A 152 -23.37 9.33 15.57
CA ALA A 152 -22.89 10.50 16.30
C ALA A 152 -23.96 10.96 17.31
N GLY A 153 -23.55 11.64 18.38
CA GLY A 153 -24.49 12.29 19.28
C GLY A 153 -25.15 13.51 18.62
N ASP A 154 -26.37 13.85 19.04
CA ASP A 154 -27.19 14.86 18.36
C ASP A 154 -26.66 16.29 18.44
N GLN A 155 -26.00 16.68 19.54
CA GLN A 155 -25.48 18.04 19.73
C GLN A 155 -24.16 18.06 20.55
N PRO A 156 -23.04 18.52 19.98
CA PRO A 156 -21.79 18.64 20.71
C PRO A 156 -21.83 19.82 21.68
N ARG A 157 -21.23 19.63 22.85
CA ARG A 157 -21.08 20.69 23.87
C ARG A 157 -19.78 21.45 23.65
N LEU A 158 -19.84 22.76 23.48
CA LEU A 158 -18.65 23.59 23.39
C LEU A 158 -17.93 23.72 24.76
N PRO A 159 -16.60 23.94 24.79
CA PRO A 159 -15.70 24.11 23.64
C PRO A 159 -15.25 22.77 23.03
N LEU A 160 -14.86 22.81 21.75
CA LEU A 160 -14.17 21.70 21.10
C LEU A 160 -12.69 21.69 21.52
N ARG A 161 -12.13 20.50 21.71
CA ARG A 161 -10.72 20.31 22.11
C ARG A 161 -10.15 19.04 21.49
N LEU A 162 -8.82 18.94 21.46
CA LEU A 162 -8.15 17.69 21.09
C LEU A 162 -8.21 16.71 22.27
N ALA A 163 -8.47 15.44 21.96
CA ALA A 163 -8.26 14.36 22.91
C ALA A 163 -6.80 13.94 22.89
N HIS A 164 -6.22 13.78 24.08
CA HIS A 164 -4.82 13.34 24.24
C HIS A 164 -4.71 11.83 24.51
N ASP A 165 -5.82 11.18 24.87
CA ASP A 165 -5.88 9.73 25.06
C ASP A 165 -6.06 8.99 23.72
N LEU A 166 -5.36 7.87 23.59
CA LEU A 166 -5.47 6.92 22.47
C LEU A 166 -6.22 5.66 22.93
N ASP A 167 -7.36 5.84 23.60
CA ASP A 167 -8.18 4.72 24.05
C ASP A 167 -8.69 3.88 22.84
N PRO A 168 -8.39 2.56 22.78
CA PRO A 168 -8.78 1.71 21.65
C PRO A 168 -10.28 1.71 21.34
N ALA A 169 -11.13 1.77 22.36
CA ALA A 169 -12.58 1.80 22.17
C ALA A 169 -13.04 3.11 21.52
N ARG A 170 -12.49 4.25 21.95
CA ARG A 170 -12.74 5.55 21.32
C ARG A 170 -12.20 5.67 19.90
N LEU A 171 -11.03 5.09 19.61
CA LEU A 171 -10.46 5.05 18.26
C LEU A 171 -11.33 4.21 17.32
N SER A 172 -11.77 3.05 17.80
CA SER A 172 -12.71 2.18 17.07
C SER A 172 -14.04 2.89 16.81
N GLN A 173 -14.58 3.57 17.82
CA GLN A 173 -15.78 4.40 17.68
C GLN A 173 -15.60 5.49 16.60
N ALA A 174 -14.47 6.19 16.61
CA ALA A 174 -14.21 7.27 15.66
C ALA A 174 -14.08 6.77 14.21
N ALA A 175 -13.43 5.63 13.99
CA ALA A 175 -13.34 4.99 12.68
C ALA A 175 -14.73 4.54 12.18
N ALA A 176 -15.55 3.96 13.06
CA ALA A 176 -16.93 3.58 12.74
C ALA A 176 -17.79 4.78 12.35
N LEU A 177 -17.67 5.91 13.05
CA LEU A 177 -18.34 7.16 12.69
C LEU A 177 -17.90 7.69 11.32
N ALA A 178 -16.61 7.58 10.98
CA ALA A 178 -16.11 7.97 9.67
C ALA A 178 -16.71 7.12 8.54
N VAL A 179 -16.78 5.80 8.71
CA VAL A 179 -17.41 4.91 7.71
C VAL A 179 -18.90 5.21 7.55
N GLY A 180 -19.60 5.57 8.63
CA GLY A 180 -21.01 5.94 8.57
C GLY A 180 -21.28 7.31 7.94
N ALA A 181 -20.33 8.24 8.01
CA ALA A 181 -20.54 9.63 7.59
C ALA A 181 -19.92 10.00 6.23
N TYR A 182 -18.98 9.21 5.72
CA TYR A 182 -18.22 9.52 4.49
C TYR A 182 -18.30 8.40 3.46
N PRO A 183 -18.22 8.72 2.15
CA PRO A 183 -18.09 7.74 1.09
C PRO A 183 -16.93 6.76 1.34
N VAL A 184 -17.16 5.48 1.02
CA VAL A 184 -16.20 4.39 1.27
C VAL A 184 -14.82 4.66 0.66
N TRP A 185 -14.75 5.32 -0.51
CA TRP A 185 -13.50 5.65 -1.18
C TRP A 185 -12.63 6.66 -0.40
N GLN A 186 -13.21 7.48 0.48
CA GLN A 186 -12.48 8.44 1.32
C GLN A 186 -11.95 7.82 2.62
N CYS A 187 -12.57 6.74 3.10
CA CYS A 187 -12.15 6.07 4.33
C CYS A 187 -10.93 5.17 4.08
N PRO A 188 -9.91 5.21 4.97
CA PRO A 188 -8.86 4.18 4.99
C PRO A 188 -9.46 2.78 5.10
N GLY A 189 -8.86 1.80 4.42
CA GLY A 189 -9.33 0.41 4.46
C GLY A 189 -9.42 -0.16 5.89
N ALA A 190 -8.52 0.26 6.79
CA ALA A 190 -8.52 -0.13 8.19
C ALA A 190 -9.78 0.33 8.97
N PHE A 191 -10.51 1.35 8.52
CA PHE A 191 -11.72 1.80 9.20
C PHE A 191 -12.88 0.81 9.07
N ARG A 192 -12.84 -0.08 8.06
CA ARG A 192 -13.84 -1.15 7.90
C ARG A 192 -13.71 -2.24 8.98
N THR A 193 -12.59 -2.27 9.67
CA THR A 193 -12.36 -3.10 10.86
C THR A 193 -11.83 -2.18 11.95
N PRO A 194 -12.69 -1.42 12.64
CA PRO A 194 -12.28 -0.34 13.55
C PRO A 194 -11.28 -0.77 14.64
N GLU A 195 -11.39 -2.01 15.12
CA GLU A 195 -10.41 -2.60 16.06
C GLU A 195 -9.00 -2.72 15.45
N ARG A 196 -8.90 -3.07 14.16
CA ARG A 196 -7.63 -3.04 13.41
C ARG A 196 -7.04 -1.65 13.40
N PHE A 197 -7.86 -0.62 13.24
CA PHE A 197 -7.36 0.77 13.30
C PHE A 197 -6.77 1.09 14.68
N ALA A 198 -7.44 0.68 15.76
CA ALA A 198 -6.89 0.84 17.11
C ALA A 198 -5.56 0.08 17.31
N ASP A 199 -5.46 -1.15 16.82
CA ASP A 199 -4.22 -1.93 16.85
C ASP A 199 -3.10 -1.29 16.01
N LEU A 200 -3.42 -0.75 14.83
CA LEU A 200 -2.45 -0.03 13.99
C LEU A 200 -1.92 1.24 14.66
N VAL A 201 -2.75 1.93 15.44
CA VAL A 201 -2.34 3.08 16.24
C VAL A 201 -1.46 2.65 17.40
N ALA A 202 -1.83 1.59 18.12
CA ALA A 202 -1.03 1.03 19.21
C ALA A 202 0.36 0.56 18.74
N ASP A 203 0.44 -0.03 17.54
CA ASP A 203 1.69 -0.50 16.92
C ASP A 203 2.46 0.61 16.17
N GLY A 204 2.03 1.88 16.29
CA GLY A 204 2.67 3.05 15.69
C GLY A 204 2.67 3.07 14.15
N GLN A 205 1.89 2.21 13.50
CA GLN A 205 1.78 2.17 12.03
C GLN A 205 0.91 3.31 11.50
N VAL A 206 -0.07 3.74 12.29
CA VAL A 206 -0.94 4.86 11.99
C VAL A 206 -0.89 5.83 13.15
N SER A 207 -0.80 7.12 12.85
CA SER A 207 -0.96 8.21 13.81
C SER A 207 -2.30 8.89 13.57
N CYS A 208 -2.85 9.54 14.60
CA CYS A 208 -4.10 10.25 14.46
C CYS A 208 -4.23 11.41 15.46
N VAL A 209 -5.13 12.33 15.15
CA VAL A 209 -5.68 13.31 16.09
C VAL A 209 -7.19 13.14 16.14
N ARG A 210 -7.73 13.21 17.36
CA ARG A 210 -9.16 13.11 17.63
C ARG A 210 -9.64 14.41 18.27
N ALA A 211 -10.72 14.97 17.74
CA ALA A 211 -11.39 16.12 18.35
C ALA A 211 -12.59 15.63 19.16
N VAL A 212 -12.77 16.22 20.34
CA VAL A 212 -13.89 15.94 21.25
C VAL A 212 -14.56 17.24 21.71
N ASP A 213 -15.80 17.11 22.15
CA ASP A 213 -16.56 18.18 22.77
C ASP A 213 -16.27 18.27 24.30
N ALA A 214 -16.94 19.17 25.01
CA ALA A 214 -16.79 19.36 26.45
C ALA A 214 -17.23 18.13 27.27
N ALA A 215 -18.18 17.34 26.76
CA ALA A 215 -18.62 16.07 27.36
C ALA A 215 -17.70 14.88 27.01
N GLY A 216 -16.68 15.08 26.17
CA GLY A 216 -15.77 14.03 25.71
C GLY A 216 -16.32 13.19 24.56
N GLN A 217 -17.41 13.61 23.91
CA GLN A 217 -17.93 12.97 22.71
C GLN A 217 -17.01 13.27 21.52
N THR A 218 -16.74 12.26 20.70
CA THR A 218 -15.93 12.41 19.49
C THR A 218 -16.67 13.22 18.44
N VAL A 219 -16.07 14.34 18.02
CA VAL A 219 -16.60 15.23 16.98
C VAL A 219 -15.79 15.20 15.68
N GLY A 220 -14.62 14.57 15.68
CA GLY A 220 -13.89 14.30 14.45
C GLY A 220 -12.57 13.54 14.63
N LEU A 221 -12.00 13.13 13.50
CA LEU A 221 -10.81 12.30 13.38
C LEU A 221 -9.99 12.70 12.14
N LEU A 222 -8.67 12.73 12.26
CA LEU A 222 -7.74 12.81 11.12
C LEU A 222 -6.61 11.81 11.39
N THR A 223 -6.26 11.03 10.38
CA THR A 223 -5.23 9.97 10.49
C THR A 223 -4.14 10.16 9.46
N TRP A 224 -2.92 9.74 9.76
CA TRP A 224 -1.83 9.69 8.81
C TRP A 224 -0.89 8.52 9.08
N SER A 225 -0.21 8.07 8.04
CA SER A 225 0.83 7.04 8.12
C SER A 225 1.95 7.35 7.13
N PRO A 226 3.18 6.89 7.37
CA PRO A 226 4.23 6.95 6.37
C PRO A 226 3.81 6.21 5.11
N CYS A 227 4.01 6.81 3.94
CA CYS A 227 3.93 6.11 2.65
C CYS A 227 5.31 5.91 2.01
N SER A 228 6.33 6.62 2.50
CA SER A 228 7.74 6.41 2.20
C SER A 228 8.60 6.91 3.38
N GLU A 229 9.92 6.92 3.22
CA GLU A 229 10.84 7.52 4.21
C GLU A 229 10.66 9.05 4.34
N GLN A 230 10.12 9.71 3.32
CA GLN A 230 10.04 11.19 3.24
C GLN A 230 8.61 11.74 3.10
N ALA A 231 7.60 10.89 2.88
CA ALA A 231 6.23 11.32 2.69
C ALA A 231 5.25 10.65 3.65
N LEU A 232 4.26 11.42 4.10
CA LEU A 232 3.10 10.93 4.84
C LEU A 232 1.85 10.93 3.96
N LEU A 233 1.07 9.86 4.05
CA LEU A 233 -0.29 9.80 3.52
C LEU A 233 -1.29 10.10 4.64
N PHE A 234 -2.12 11.13 4.48
CA PHE A 234 -3.17 11.45 5.45
C PHE A 234 -4.58 11.18 4.91
N SER A 235 -5.55 11.09 5.82
CA SER A 235 -6.97 10.89 5.51
C SER A 235 -7.85 11.66 6.49
N GLY A 236 -8.89 12.28 5.95
CA GLY A 236 -9.74 13.24 6.65
C GLY A 236 -9.45 14.68 6.23
N PRO A 237 -9.89 15.68 7.02
CA PRO A 237 -10.57 15.50 8.31
C PRO A 237 -11.93 14.82 8.14
N PHE A 238 -12.23 13.88 9.04
CA PHE A 238 -13.55 13.27 9.21
C PHE A 238 -14.24 13.99 10.35
N VAL A 239 -15.16 14.90 10.03
CA VAL A 239 -15.94 15.67 10.99
C VAL A 239 -17.33 15.09 11.17
N PHE A 240 -17.71 14.89 12.42
CA PHE A 240 -19.02 14.39 12.87
C PHE A 240 -19.85 15.48 13.55
N ALA A 241 -19.27 16.65 13.77
CA ALA A 241 -19.95 17.81 14.33
C ALA A 241 -21.07 18.32 13.38
N PRO A 242 -22.15 18.92 13.93
CA PRO A 242 -23.17 19.63 13.18
C PRO A 242 -22.60 20.79 12.38
N ARG A 243 -23.36 21.24 11.38
CA ARG A 243 -22.93 22.21 10.35
C ARG A 243 -22.34 23.50 10.95
N GLU A 244 -22.88 23.96 12.07
CA GLU A 244 -22.49 25.22 12.75
C GLU A 244 -21.07 25.15 13.33
N THR A 245 -20.62 23.96 13.74
CA THR A 245 -19.32 23.75 14.39
C THR A 245 -18.36 22.89 13.55
N ARG A 246 -18.82 22.45 12.37
CA ARG A 246 -18.11 21.58 11.44
C ARG A 246 -16.79 22.17 10.96
N GLU A 247 -16.80 23.43 10.54
CA GLU A 247 -15.59 24.12 10.08
C GLU A 247 -14.57 24.30 11.21
N ALA A 248 -15.04 24.65 12.41
CA ALA A 248 -14.16 24.80 13.59
C ALA A 248 -13.50 23.46 13.96
N ALA A 249 -14.24 22.35 13.92
CA ALA A 249 -13.70 21.01 14.15
C ALA A 249 -12.69 20.60 13.06
N ALA A 250 -12.99 20.88 11.79
CA ALA A 250 -12.08 20.60 10.67
C ALA A 250 -10.75 21.35 10.82
N LYS A 251 -10.80 22.66 11.09
CA LYS A 251 -9.61 23.50 11.30
C LYS A 251 -8.78 22.99 12.49
N LEU A 252 -9.44 22.71 13.62
CA LEU A 252 -8.78 22.17 14.81
C LEU A 252 -8.00 20.88 14.49
N LEU A 253 -8.58 19.95 13.72
CA LEU A 253 -7.93 18.69 13.34
C LEU A 253 -6.74 18.92 12.39
N VAL A 254 -6.90 19.77 11.38
CA VAL A 254 -5.86 20.01 10.38
C VAL A 254 -4.67 20.76 10.99
N GLU A 255 -4.92 21.76 11.84
CA GLU A 255 -3.86 22.49 12.54
C GLU A 255 -3.11 21.56 13.51
N ALA A 256 -3.83 20.73 14.27
CA ALA A 256 -3.21 19.75 15.16
C ALA A 256 -2.36 18.73 14.41
N PHE A 257 -2.85 18.24 13.27
CA PHE A 257 -2.10 17.36 12.38
C PHE A 257 -0.81 18.00 11.89
N LEU A 258 -0.91 19.20 11.30
CA LEU A 258 0.26 19.91 10.78
C LEU A 258 1.26 20.23 11.88
N GLN A 259 0.80 20.61 13.08
CA GLN A 259 1.66 20.81 14.24
C GLN A 259 2.36 19.51 14.68
N ALA A 260 1.67 18.36 14.62
CA ALA A 260 2.22 17.07 14.99
C ALA A 260 3.32 16.59 14.02
N VAL A 261 3.19 16.91 12.73
CA VAL A 261 4.15 16.48 11.70
C VAL A 261 5.25 17.51 11.40
N ALA A 262 5.07 18.79 11.76
CA ALA A 262 6.00 19.87 11.43
C ALA A 262 7.44 19.67 11.90
N ARG A 263 7.67 18.86 12.95
CA ARG A 263 9.02 18.57 13.49
C ARG A 263 9.48 17.14 13.20
N GLN A 264 8.75 16.41 12.36
CA GLN A 264 9.13 15.08 11.96
C GLN A 264 10.06 15.13 10.74
N ARG A 265 10.69 14.00 10.43
CA ARG A 265 11.65 13.86 9.33
C ARG A 265 11.04 13.92 7.92
N TYR A 266 9.71 13.98 7.80
CA TYR A 266 9.02 13.91 6.52
C TYR A 266 9.05 15.25 5.81
N ALA A 267 9.34 15.24 4.51
CA ALA A 267 9.42 16.41 3.66
C ALA A 267 8.04 16.90 3.21
N ILE A 268 7.08 15.99 3.05
CA ILE A 268 5.74 16.31 2.55
C ILE A 268 4.62 15.51 3.23
N VAL A 269 3.40 15.99 3.06
CA VAL A 269 2.16 15.24 3.29
C VAL A 269 1.30 15.24 2.03
N LEU A 270 0.59 14.14 1.77
CA LEU A 270 -0.31 14.03 0.62
C LEU A 270 -1.58 13.25 0.96
N SER A 271 -2.62 13.42 0.14
CA SER A 271 -3.84 12.62 0.20
C SER A 271 -4.49 12.43 -1.16
N PHE A 272 -4.98 11.21 -1.41
CA PHE A 272 -5.87 10.85 -2.53
C PHE A 272 -7.35 10.90 -2.13
N ARG A 273 -7.63 11.27 -0.88
CA ARG A 273 -8.92 11.09 -0.21
C ARG A 273 -9.34 12.38 0.50
N ALA A 274 -9.14 13.50 -0.18
CA ALA A 274 -9.60 14.80 0.32
C ALA A 274 -11.11 14.73 0.60
N THR A 275 -11.50 15.10 1.81
CA THR A 275 -12.91 15.20 2.20
C THR A 275 -13.44 16.59 1.85
N ALA A 276 -14.77 16.72 1.74
CA ALA A 276 -15.41 18.03 1.55
C ALA A 276 -15.18 18.98 2.73
N ASP A 277 -14.75 18.45 3.88
CA ASP A 277 -14.50 19.20 5.11
C ASP A 277 -13.06 19.68 5.25
N LEU A 278 -12.20 19.38 4.28
CA LEU A 278 -10.84 19.89 4.29
C LEU A 278 -10.85 21.42 4.13
N PRO A 279 -10.31 22.20 5.09
CA PRO A 279 -10.28 23.65 4.98
C PRO A 279 -9.41 24.11 3.79
N SER A 280 -9.91 25.10 3.05
CA SER A 280 -9.19 25.70 1.93
C SER A 280 -7.90 26.40 2.36
N GLY A 281 -6.88 26.40 1.50
CA GLY A 281 -5.63 27.15 1.71
C GLY A 281 -4.54 26.42 2.50
N TYR A 282 -4.82 25.22 3.04
CA TYR A 282 -3.81 24.41 3.71
C TYR A 282 -3.04 23.48 2.78
N PHE A 283 -3.60 23.13 1.62
CA PHE A 283 -3.02 22.15 0.71
C PHE A 283 -3.14 22.63 -0.74
N GLU A 284 -2.22 22.17 -1.57
CA GLU A 284 -2.15 22.43 -2.99
C GLU A 284 -2.54 21.17 -3.78
N SER A 285 -2.89 21.30 -5.05
CA SER A 285 -3.28 20.17 -5.89
C SER A 285 -2.09 19.60 -6.68
N LEU A 286 -1.91 18.28 -6.64
CA LEU A 286 -1.01 17.53 -7.52
C LEU A 286 -1.64 17.17 -8.87
N GLY A 287 -2.94 17.44 -9.04
CA GLY A 287 -3.76 17.01 -10.17
C GLY A 287 -4.97 16.21 -9.71
N ASN A 288 -5.58 15.47 -10.64
CA ASN A 288 -6.80 14.72 -10.39
C ASN A 288 -6.68 13.27 -10.87
N LEU A 289 -7.37 12.38 -10.16
CA LEU A 289 -7.62 11.02 -10.59
C LEU A 289 -9.10 10.88 -10.95
N GLN A 290 -9.41 10.11 -11.99
CA GLN A 290 -10.79 9.86 -12.37
C GLN A 290 -11.38 8.79 -11.44
N ALA A 291 -12.57 9.05 -10.91
CA ALA A 291 -13.38 8.06 -10.19
C ALA A 291 -13.87 6.95 -11.13
N SER A 292 -14.49 5.91 -10.57
CA SER A 292 -15.09 4.85 -11.38
C SER A 292 -16.16 5.40 -12.34
N ALA A 293 -16.40 4.69 -13.43
CA ALA A 293 -17.49 5.01 -14.37
C ALA A 293 -18.87 5.01 -13.67
N GLU A 294 -19.09 4.14 -12.69
CA GLU A 294 -20.33 4.10 -11.90
C GLU A 294 -20.52 5.38 -11.06
N ASP A 295 -19.43 6.02 -10.65
CA ASP A 295 -19.42 7.31 -9.94
C ASP A 295 -19.50 8.52 -10.89
N GLY A 296 -19.78 8.29 -12.18
CA GLY A 296 -19.93 9.32 -13.20
C GLY A 296 -18.62 10.02 -13.59
N CYS A 297 -17.49 9.29 -13.57
CA CYS A 297 -16.17 9.80 -13.98
C CYS A 297 -15.70 11.07 -13.22
N ARG A 298 -16.19 11.29 -11.99
CA ARG A 298 -15.82 12.49 -11.20
C ARG A 298 -14.31 12.59 -11.00
N GLN A 299 -13.77 13.80 -11.16
CA GLN A 299 -12.36 14.08 -10.89
C GLN A 299 -12.15 14.22 -9.38
N GLN A 300 -11.24 13.41 -8.84
CA GLN A 300 -10.87 13.41 -7.43
C GLN A 300 -9.50 14.09 -7.28
N PRO A 301 -9.42 15.22 -6.55
CA PRO A 301 -8.16 15.91 -6.40
C PRO A 301 -7.20 15.10 -5.54
N VAL A 302 -5.96 15.00 -6.01
CA VAL A 302 -4.82 14.60 -5.19
C VAL A 302 -4.22 15.88 -4.63
N ILE A 303 -4.06 15.92 -3.32
CA ILE A 303 -3.61 17.12 -2.61
C ILE A 303 -2.31 16.85 -1.87
N PHE A 304 -1.53 17.91 -1.66
CA PHE A 304 -0.27 17.82 -0.94
C PHE A 304 0.09 19.13 -0.24
N ARG A 305 1.11 19.06 0.63
CA ARG A 305 1.76 20.22 1.23
C ARG A 305 3.22 19.90 1.56
N HIS A 306 4.10 20.86 1.33
CA HIS A 306 5.47 20.82 1.88
C HIS A 306 5.46 21.00 3.40
N LEU A 307 6.24 20.15 4.08
CA LEU A 307 6.60 20.29 5.49
C LEU A 307 8.01 20.85 5.64
N GLN A 308 8.90 20.53 4.71
CA GLN A 308 10.28 20.98 4.65
C GLN A 308 10.60 21.53 3.26
N GLU A 309 11.67 22.31 3.18
CA GLU A 309 12.21 22.79 1.92
C GLU A 309 12.71 21.61 1.06
N ASP A 310 12.46 21.68 -0.24
CA ASP A 310 12.88 20.66 -1.19
C ASP A 310 14.32 20.94 -1.64
N MET A 311 15.22 19.99 -1.40
CA MET A 311 16.66 20.13 -1.70
C MET A 311 17.04 19.65 -3.11
N GLY A 312 16.05 19.32 -3.93
CA GLY A 312 16.21 18.71 -5.23
C GLY A 312 16.61 17.23 -5.18
N GLN A 313 16.37 16.52 -6.29
CA GLN A 313 16.86 15.15 -6.51
C GLN A 313 16.89 14.82 -8.01
N ALA A 314 17.67 13.80 -8.37
CA ALA A 314 17.65 13.24 -9.71
C ALA A 314 16.55 12.18 -9.84
N VAL A 315 15.88 12.14 -10.99
CA VAL A 315 14.85 11.14 -11.32
C VAL A 315 15.07 10.61 -12.73
N TRP A 316 14.87 9.32 -12.93
CA TRP A 316 14.91 8.70 -14.26
C TRP A 316 13.59 8.99 -14.98
N CYS A 317 13.68 9.42 -16.23
CA CYS A 317 12.53 9.83 -17.02
C CYS A 317 12.63 9.28 -18.44
N SER A 318 11.56 8.62 -18.88
CA SER A 318 11.41 8.24 -20.28
C SER A 318 11.06 9.49 -21.10
N PRO A 319 11.63 9.66 -22.31
CA PRO A 319 11.27 10.75 -23.21
C PRO A 319 9.76 10.83 -23.51
N ARG A 320 9.02 9.71 -23.40
CA ARG A 320 7.57 9.67 -23.65
C ARG A 320 6.73 10.41 -22.62
N ILE A 321 7.26 10.68 -21.43
CA ILE A 321 6.56 11.35 -20.34
C ILE A 321 7.28 12.59 -19.81
N GLU A 322 8.39 12.97 -20.44
CA GLU A 322 9.23 14.06 -19.97
C GLU A 322 8.45 15.37 -19.84
N ASP A 323 7.65 15.73 -20.84
CA ASP A 323 6.83 16.95 -20.81
C ASP A 323 5.84 16.95 -19.65
N PHE A 324 5.17 15.81 -19.40
CA PHE A 324 4.24 15.67 -18.29
C PHE A 324 4.95 15.85 -16.93
N VAL A 325 6.11 15.21 -16.78
CA VAL A 325 6.91 15.25 -15.55
C VAL A 325 7.46 16.66 -15.31
N ARG A 326 8.02 17.32 -16.34
CA ARG A 326 8.50 18.71 -16.26
C ARG A 326 7.39 19.67 -15.86
N GLN A 327 6.24 19.61 -16.51
CA GLN A 327 5.09 20.46 -16.17
C GLN A 327 4.61 20.24 -14.73
N ALA A 328 4.64 19.00 -14.24
CA ALA A 328 4.31 18.71 -12.85
C ALA A 328 5.32 19.37 -11.90
N TYR A 329 6.63 19.23 -12.16
CA TYR A 329 7.65 19.83 -11.30
C TYR A 329 7.68 21.36 -11.34
N ASP A 330 7.50 21.97 -12.52
CA ASP A 330 7.43 23.43 -12.67
C ASP A 330 6.25 24.00 -11.87
N ARG A 331 5.08 23.35 -11.93
CA ARG A 331 3.88 23.76 -11.16
C ARG A 331 4.12 23.70 -9.65
N LEU A 332 4.89 22.72 -9.20
CA LEU A 332 5.17 22.46 -7.78
C LEU A 332 6.43 23.17 -7.29
N ALA A 333 7.11 23.93 -8.16
CA ALA A 333 8.41 24.54 -7.91
C ALA A 333 9.45 23.53 -7.37
N MET A 334 9.42 22.29 -7.87
CA MET A 334 10.33 21.23 -7.46
C MET A 334 11.53 21.16 -8.39
N ALA A 335 12.73 21.36 -7.85
CA ALA A 335 13.97 21.21 -8.60
C ALA A 335 14.29 19.72 -8.80
N ARG A 336 14.25 19.23 -10.04
CA ARG A 336 14.56 17.83 -10.36
C ARG A 336 15.50 17.72 -11.55
N ASP A 337 16.55 16.93 -11.41
CA ASP A 337 17.44 16.59 -12.51
C ASP A 337 16.86 15.38 -13.24
N LEU A 338 16.32 15.60 -14.45
CA LEU A 338 15.76 14.51 -15.26
C LEU A 338 16.87 13.76 -15.98
N LEU A 339 17.09 12.51 -15.58
CA LEU A 339 18.02 11.60 -16.21
C LEU A 339 17.28 10.80 -17.29
N PRO A 340 17.73 10.83 -18.56
CA PRO A 340 17.05 10.10 -19.62
C PRO A 340 17.21 8.60 -19.41
N VAL A 341 16.14 7.85 -19.66
CA VAL A 341 16.20 6.39 -19.80
C VAL A 341 15.63 5.96 -21.15
N GLU A 342 16.39 5.14 -21.87
CA GLU A 342 15.94 4.54 -23.11
C GLU A 342 15.02 3.34 -22.83
N GLU A 343 14.09 3.08 -23.73
CA GLU A 343 13.33 1.83 -23.70
C GLU A 343 14.30 0.66 -23.87
N SER A 344 14.22 -0.33 -22.97
CA SER A 344 15.15 -1.45 -22.97
C SER A 344 15.11 -2.19 -24.31
N ALA A 345 16.18 -2.07 -25.09
CA ALA A 345 16.32 -2.73 -26.40
C ALA A 345 16.38 -4.28 -26.30
N GLY A 346 16.49 -4.81 -25.08
CA GLY A 346 16.50 -6.25 -24.81
C GLY A 346 16.16 -6.52 -23.35
N ARG A 347 14.89 -6.82 -23.07
CA ARG A 347 14.47 -7.27 -21.74
C ARG A 347 14.98 -8.67 -21.43
N PRO A 348 15.15 -9.00 -20.14
CA PRO A 348 15.39 -10.38 -19.75
C PRO A 348 14.31 -11.30 -20.33
N ARG A 349 14.72 -12.41 -20.94
CA ARG A 349 13.81 -13.45 -21.47
C ARG A 349 13.19 -14.26 -20.33
N ARG A 350 12.39 -13.59 -19.51
CA ARG A 350 11.65 -14.14 -18.36
C ARG A 350 10.27 -13.50 -18.29
N GLU A 351 9.39 -14.11 -17.50
CA GLU A 351 8.06 -13.58 -17.18
C GLU A 351 8.19 -12.36 -16.26
N SER A 352 7.44 -11.31 -16.58
CA SER A 352 7.26 -10.15 -15.73
C SER A 352 6.38 -10.49 -14.52
N LEU A 353 6.56 -9.75 -13.43
CA LEU A 353 5.75 -9.87 -12.23
C LEU A 353 5.15 -8.52 -11.85
N LEU A 354 3.83 -8.49 -11.73
CA LEU A 354 3.06 -7.35 -11.26
C LEU A 354 2.42 -7.66 -9.91
N GLY A 355 2.75 -6.85 -8.91
CA GLY A 355 2.02 -6.82 -7.65
C GLY A 355 0.64 -6.20 -7.88
N THR A 356 -0.41 -6.85 -7.38
CA THR A 356 -1.78 -6.34 -7.49
C THR A 356 -2.44 -6.27 -6.12
N THR A 357 -2.88 -5.08 -5.72
CA THR A 357 -3.74 -4.87 -4.55
C THR A 357 -5.15 -4.58 -5.02
N LEU A 358 -6.15 -5.29 -4.48
CA LEU A 358 -7.56 -5.12 -4.83
C LEU A 358 -8.33 -4.61 -3.61
N ASP A 359 -8.96 -3.45 -3.73
CA ASP A 359 -9.89 -2.90 -2.76
C ASP A 359 -11.28 -2.79 -3.37
N ARG A 360 -12.02 -3.91 -3.34
CA ARG A 360 -13.36 -3.99 -3.93
C ARG A 360 -14.32 -2.93 -3.41
N PRO A 361 -14.43 -2.66 -2.10
CA PRO A 361 -15.41 -1.67 -1.66
C PRO A 361 -15.03 -0.22 -2.00
N ARG A 362 -13.77 0.06 -2.36
CA ARG A 362 -13.36 1.36 -2.93
C ARG A 362 -13.30 1.36 -4.46
N ASP A 363 -13.74 0.27 -5.08
CA ASP A 363 -13.67 0.03 -6.51
C ASP A 363 -12.28 0.31 -7.12
N LEU A 364 -11.22 -0.08 -6.41
CA LEU A 364 -9.83 0.29 -6.73
C LEU A 364 -8.93 -0.94 -6.84
N ALA A 365 -8.14 -0.99 -7.91
CA ALA A 365 -6.98 -1.86 -8.06
C ALA A 365 -5.71 -1.03 -8.22
N GLU A 366 -4.65 -1.46 -7.55
CA GLU A 366 -3.33 -0.83 -7.60
C GLU A 366 -2.30 -1.84 -8.10
N LEU A 367 -1.61 -1.48 -9.17
CA LEU A 367 -0.55 -2.27 -9.80
C LEU A 367 0.82 -1.66 -9.48
N ARG A 368 1.80 -2.52 -9.22
CA ARG A 368 3.21 -2.16 -9.05
C ARG A 368 4.10 -3.17 -9.77
N PRO A 369 5.16 -2.73 -10.47
CA PRO A 369 6.10 -3.64 -11.08
C PRO A 369 7.02 -4.23 -10.00
N PHE A 370 7.13 -5.55 -9.97
CA PHE A 370 8.03 -6.27 -9.06
C PHE A 370 9.22 -6.86 -9.81
N LEU A 371 9.02 -7.36 -11.03
CA LEU A 371 10.08 -7.85 -11.91
C LEU A 371 9.79 -7.47 -13.36
N ASP A 372 10.83 -6.98 -14.05
CA ASP A 372 10.80 -6.77 -15.50
C ASP A 372 10.81 -8.10 -16.27
N GLY A 373 10.24 -8.10 -17.47
CA GLY A 373 10.13 -9.26 -18.35
C GLY A 373 9.71 -8.88 -19.77
N GLN A 374 10.10 -9.72 -20.73
CA GLN A 374 9.81 -9.48 -22.16
C GLN A 374 8.31 -9.39 -22.49
N ASP A 375 7.46 -9.92 -21.61
CA ASP A 375 6.01 -10.00 -21.74
C ASP A 375 5.27 -8.86 -21.03
N MET A 376 5.96 -7.85 -20.48
CA MET A 376 5.36 -6.82 -19.61
C MET A 376 4.07 -6.19 -20.18
N ALA A 377 4.08 -5.70 -21.42
CA ALA A 377 2.88 -5.12 -22.05
C ALA A 377 1.71 -6.13 -22.15
N ALA A 378 1.99 -7.39 -22.53
CA ALA A 378 0.97 -8.43 -22.59
C ALA A 378 0.44 -8.78 -21.18
N ASN A 379 1.33 -8.82 -20.18
CA ASN A 379 0.99 -9.09 -18.80
C ASN A 379 0.16 -7.95 -18.19
N LEU A 380 0.48 -6.68 -18.48
CA LEU A 380 -0.32 -5.51 -18.09
C LEU A 380 -1.74 -5.60 -18.65
N ALA A 381 -1.89 -5.87 -19.95
CA ALA A 381 -3.20 -6.03 -20.58
C ALA A 381 -4.02 -7.18 -19.95
N ALA A 382 -3.37 -8.32 -19.68
CA ALA A 382 -4.01 -9.45 -19.01
C ALA A 382 -4.44 -9.11 -17.57
N HIS A 383 -3.63 -8.34 -16.83
CA HIS A 383 -3.99 -7.86 -15.50
C HIS A 383 -5.20 -6.94 -15.53
N VAL A 384 -5.23 -5.98 -16.46
CA VAL A 384 -6.38 -5.09 -16.67
C VAL A 384 -7.63 -5.93 -16.90
N ALA A 385 -7.62 -6.85 -17.87
CA ALA A 385 -8.77 -7.73 -18.14
C ALA A 385 -9.21 -8.52 -16.90
N ALA A 386 -8.27 -9.17 -16.20
CA ALA A 386 -8.57 -9.95 -15.00
C ALA A 386 -9.11 -9.11 -13.82
N ILE A 387 -8.77 -7.81 -13.76
CA ILE A 387 -9.30 -6.87 -12.76
C ILE A 387 -10.72 -6.42 -13.15
N ARG A 388 -10.94 -6.13 -14.45
CA ARG A 388 -12.28 -5.80 -14.98
C ARG A 388 -13.27 -6.92 -14.79
N ASP A 389 -12.86 -8.17 -15.02
CA ASP A 389 -13.70 -9.37 -14.80
C ASP A 389 -14.13 -9.53 -13.34
N LYS A 390 -13.39 -8.93 -12.40
CA LYS A 390 -13.75 -8.90 -10.97
C LYS A 390 -14.67 -7.72 -10.61
N GLY A 391 -15.11 -6.96 -11.60
CA GLY A 391 -15.99 -5.80 -11.43
C GLY A 391 -15.29 -4.57 -10.88
N ILE A 392 -13.96 -4.44 -11.02
CA ILE A 392 -13.22 -3.28 -10.50
C ILE A 392 -13.03 -2.22 -11.59
N GLY A 393 -13.56 -1.02 -11.35
CA GLY A 393 -13.66 0.13 -12.24
C GLY A 393 -12.45 1.07 -12.25
N ARG A 394 -11.70 1.18 -11.16
CA ARG A 394 -10.50 2.04 -11.11
C ARG A 394 -9.22 1.22 -11.03
N ILE A 395 -8.33 1.40 -12.00
CA ILE A 395 -7.03 0.70 -12.05
C ILE A 395 -5.92 1.75 -12.11
N LEU A 396 -5.08 1.77 -11.09
CA LEU A 396 -3.91 2.63 -10.99
C LEU A 396 -2.64 1.80 -11.11
N PHE A 397 -1.62 2.37 -11.73
CA PHE A 397 -0.27 1.81 -11.74
C PHE A 397 0.71 2.84 -11.16
N TYR A 398 1.60 2.39 -10.28
CA TYR A 398 2.59 3.24 -9.62
C TYR A 398 3.99 2.90 -10.18
N MET A 399 4.65 3.90 -10.76
CA MET A 399 6.00 3.82 -11.32
C MET A 399 6.98 4.67 -10.51
N ASP A 400 7.99 4.06 -9.90
CA ASP A 400 9.01 4.78 -9.13
C ASP A 400 10.13 5.30 -10.04
N LEU A 401 10.28 6.63 -10.12
CA LEU A 401 11.28 7.27 -10.95
C LEU A 401 12.70 7.23 -10.37
N ALA A 402 12.89 6.71 -9.15
CA ALA A 402 14.23 6.41 -8.65
C ALA A 402 14.85 5.18 -9.35
N ARG A 403 14.04 4.37 -10.04
CA ARG A 403 14.47 3.11 -10.66
C ARG A 403 14.47 3.23 -12.18
N PRO A 404 15.64 3.17 -12.85
CA PRO A 404 15.71 3.34 -14.30
C PRO A 404 14.83 2.34 -15.06
N TRP A 405 14.83 1.08 -14.63
CA TRP A 405 14.06 0.03 -15.31
C TRP A 405 12.55 0.22 -15.17
N GLU A 406 12.04 0.81 -14.08
CA GLU A 406 10.62 1.13 -13.92
C GLU A 406 10.25 2.33 -14.81
N ALA A 407 11.08 3.38 -14.83
CA ALA A 407 10.88 4.53 -15.71
C ALA A 407 10.87 4.14 -17.21
N ALA A 408 11.62 3.10 -17.59
CA ALA A 408 11.62 2.54 -18.94
C ALA A 408 10.30 1.81 -19.33
N LEU A 409 9.37 1.58 -18.40
CA LEU A 409 8.06 0.95 -18.66
C LEU A 409 7.01 1.92 -19.21
N ALA A 410 7.33 3.21 -19.36
CA ALA A 410 6.39 4.21 -19.87
C ALA A 410 5.79 3.82 -21.24
N GLY A 411 6.60 3.21 -22.12
CA GLY A 411 6.15 2.71 -23.42
C GLY A 411 5.06 1.63 -23.30
N ASP A 412 5.27 0.62 -22.44
CA ASP A 412 4.30 -0.46 -22.24
C ASP A 412 3.00 0.03 -21.63
N LEU A 413 3.09 0.94 -20.65
CA LEU A 413 1.90 1.50 -20.01
C LEU A 413 1.02 2.25 -21.01
N LEU A 414 1.62 3.09 -21.86
CA LEU A 414 0.90 3.78 -22.94
C LEU A 414 0.27 2.79 -23.92
N GLN A 415 1.00 1.74 -24.31
CA GLN A 415 0.48 0.69 -25.20
C GLN A 415 -0.68 -0.10 -24.56
N SER A 416 -0.65 -0.27 -23.24
CA SER A 416 -1.70 -0.95 -22.46
C SER A 416 -2.85 -0.01 -22.04
N GLY A 417 -2.94 1.21 -22.58
CA GLY A 417 -4.07 2.12 -22.34
C GLY A 417 -4.02 2.92 -21.03
N PHE A 418 -2.86 2.96 -20.37
CA PHE A 418 -2.64 3.83 -19.22
C PHE A 418 -2.19 5.22 -19.66
N THR A 419 -2.66 6.25 -18.95
CA THR A 419 -2.16 7.62 -19.08
C THR A 419 -1.66 8.16 -17.75
N PRO A 420 -0.57 8.96 -17.75
CA PRO A 420 -0.03 9.54 -16.52
C PRO A 420 -0.99 10.63 -16.01
N LYS A 421 -1.31 10.62 -14.72
CA LYS A 421 -2.29 11.55 -14.13
C LYS A 421 -1.68 12.50 -13.11
N VAL A 422 -0.85 11.98 -12.21
CA VAL A 422 -0.20 12.78 -11.16
C VAL A 422 1.23 12.31 -10.90
N VAL A 423 2.09 13.25 -10.52
CA VAL A 423 3.41 12.96 -9.92
C VAL A 423 3.27 13.12 -8.42
N LEU A 424 3.66 12.09 -7.68
CA LEU A 424 3.68 12.07 -6.23
C LEU A 424 5.11 12.25 -5.75
N PRO A 425 5.47 13.41 -5.20
CA PRO A 425 6.82 13.60 -4.76
C PRO A 425 7.15 12.66 -3.61
N TYR A 426 8.36 12.12 -3.59
CA TYR A 426 8.86 11.26 -2.52
C TYR A 426 7.96 10.06 -2.15
N ALA A 427 7.05 9.60 -3.02
CA ALA A 427 6.10 8.54 -2.67
C ALA A 427 6.65 7.11 -2.84
N GLY A 428 7.87 6.97 -3.36
CA GLY A 428 8.63 5.72 -3.49
C GLY A 428 10.02 5.83 -2.84
N GLN A 429 11.03 5.24 -3.48
CA GLN A 429 12.44 5.54 -3.23
C GLN A 429 12.79 6.96 -3.71
N GLY A 430 12.08 7.45 -4.74
CA GLY A 430 12.05 8.85 -5.16
C GLY A 430 10.62 9.30 -5.42
N ASP A 431 10.43 10.05 -6.50
CA ASP A 431 9.10 10.46 -6.96
C ASP A 431 8.40 9.33 -7.72
N THR A 432 7.08 9.25 -7.59
CA THR A 432 6.27 8.22 -8.23
C THR A 432 5.29 8.83 -9.22
N VAL A 433 5.26 8.35 -10.46
CA VAL A 433 4.19 8.68 -11.41
C VAL A 433 3.03 7.72 -11.18
N VAL A 434 1.83 8.28 -10.98
CA VAL A 434 0.59 7.50 -10.96
C VAL A 434 -0.03 7.55 -12.33
N TRP A 435 -0.19 6.36 -12.89
CA TRP A 435 -0.85 6.10 -14.14
C TRP A 435 -2.25 5.57 -13.86
N GLN A 436 -3.20 5.92 -14.72
CA GLN A 436 -4.55 5.40 -14.64
C GLN A 436 -4.93 4.76 -15.97
N HIS A 437 -5.50 3.56 -15.92
CA HIS A 437 -6.11 2.97 -17.11
C HIS A 437 -7.42 3.71 -17.38
N ASP A 438 -7.45 4.48 -18.45
CA ASP A 438 -8.60 5.29 -18.78
C ASP A 438 -9.81 4.40 -19.12
N GLN A 439 -10.99 4.86 -18.76
CA GLN A 439 -12.24 4.33 -19.26
C GLN A 439 -12.92 5.41 -20.09
N PRO A 440 -13.45 5.09 -21.27
CA PRO A 440 -14.33 6.01 -21.97
C PRO A 440 -15.54 6.29 -21.06
N CYS A 441 -15.71 7.56 -20.74
CA CYS A 441 -17.02 8.12 -20.44
C CYS A 441 -17.72 8.34 -21.80
#